data_AF-A0A524DW62-F1
#
_entry.id   AF-A0A524DW62-F1
#
_cell.length_a   1.000
_cell.length_b   1.000
_cell.length_c   1.000
_cell.angle_alpha   90.00
_cell.angle_beta   90.00
_cell.angle_gamma   90.00
#
_symmetry.space_group_name_H-M   'P 1'
#
loop_
_entity.id
_entity.type
_entity.pdbx_description
1 polymer ?
#
loop_
_entity_poly.entity_id
_entity_poly.type
_entity_poly.pdbx_seq_one_letter_code
_entity_poly.pdbx_strand_id
1 'polypeptide(L)'
;MKRITVEITKNIRQFMELVGFESLLDVIEELKIEKIYRFDTNTLWAVQKFKFKAAGFRPNDLLKEKEIGIIEIEILDARNGEYTCLVKTQKENKFHELFSDFNLILPPDNPLILNQTTMRIAFIS
;
A
#
# COMPACT_ATOMS: atom_id res chain seq x y z
N MET A 1 -4.19 -3.62 -24.69
CA MET A 1 -3.94 -3.64 -23.24
C MET A 1 -2.97 -4.76 -22.93
N LYS A 2 -1.74 -4.42 -22.53
CA LYS A 2 -0.75 -5.38 -22.05
C LYS A 2 -0.74 -5.33 -20.52
N ARG A 3 -0.76 -6.49 -19.88
CA ARG A 3 -0.59 -6.61 -18.43
C ARG A 3 0.90 -6.67 -18.13
N ILE A 4 1.37 -5.83 -17.22
CA ILE A 4 2.75 -5.82 -16.74
C ILE A 4 2.70 -6.12 -15.25
N THR A 5 3.50 -7.08 -14.82
CA THR A 5 3.74 -7.35 -13.39
C THR A 5 5.19 -7.05 -13.10
N VAL A 6 5.42 -6.15 -12.16
CA VAL A 6 6.76 -5.86 -11.63
C VAL A 6 6.84 -6.52 -10.27
N GLU A 7 7.87 -7.35 -10.11
CA GLU A 7 8.20 -7.99 -8.85
C GLU A 7 9.60 -7.54 -8.42
N ILE A 8 9.67 -6.86 -7.28
CA ILE A 8 10.91 -6.40 -6.68
C ILE A 8 11.21 -7.31 -5.50
N THR A 9 12.25 -8.13 -5.63
CA THR A 9 12.66 -9.13 -4.63
C THR A 9 14.03 -8.86 -4.01
N LYS A 10 14.79 -7.90 -4.54
CA LYS A 10 16.10 -7.47 -4.03
C LYS A 10 16.04 -6.00 -3.63
N ASN A 11 16.70 -5.65 -2.53
CA ASN A 11 16.80 -4.28 -2.01
C ASN A 11 15.44 -3.61 -1.75
N ILE A 12 14.45 -4.39 -1.30
CA ILE A 12 13.11 -3.88 -1.06
C ILE A 12 13.10 -2.74 -0.03
N ARG A 13 13.93 -2.82 1.02
CA ARG A 13 14.06 -1.73 2.00
C ARG A 13 14.54 -0.44 1.35
N GLN A 14 15.58 -0.48 0.51
CA GLN A 14 16.07 0.70 -0.22
C GLN A 14 15.02 1.26 -1.20
N PHE A 15 14.25 0.38 -1.86
CA PHE A 15 13.14 0.84 -2.68
C PHE A 15 12.06 1.51 -1.83
N MET A 16 11.77 0.97 -0.65
CA MET A 16 10.76 1.48 0.27
C MET A 16 11.14 2.80 0.94
N GLU A 17 12.43 2.97 1.25
CA GLU A 17 13.07 4.24 1.58
C GLU A 17 12.88 5.25 0.42
N LEU A 18 13.16 4.82 -0.81
CA LEU A 18 12.99 5.66 -2.00
C LEU A 18 11.52 6.07 -2.18
N VAL A 19 10.55 5.22 -1.90
CA VAL A 19 9.13 5.52 -2.14
C VAL A 19 8.38 6.13 -0.94
N GLY A 20 9.04 6.26 0.22
CA GLY A 20 8.47 6.86 1.42
C GLY A 20 7.56 5.93 2.22
N PHE A 21 7.86 4.63 2.23
CA PHE A 21 7.11 3.62 2.99
C PHE A 21 8.01 2.79 3.91
N GLU A 22 9.24 3.24 4.19
CA GLU A 22 10.14 2.52 5.10
C GLU A 22 9.50 2.30 6.47
N SER A 23 8.97 3.36 7.08
CA SER A 23 8.32 3.32 8.40
C SER A 23 7.12 2.39 8.42
N LEU A 24 6.45 2.19 7.27
CA LEU A 24 5.39 1.21 7.13
C LEU A 24 5.93 -0.23 7.25
N LEU A 25 7.09 -0.53 6.64
CA LEU A 25 7.72 -1.86 6.75
C LEU A 25 8.04 -2.21 8.20
N ASP A 26 8.32 -1.25 9.07
CA ASP A 26 8.68 -1.58 10.45
C ASP A 26 7.47 -2.09 11.25
N VAL A 27 6.25 -1.75 10.85
CA VAL A 27 5.01 -2.10 11.56
C VAL A 27 4.18 -3.19 10.88
N ILE A 28 4.23 -3.31 9.55
CA ILE A 28 3.47 -4.33 8.81
C ILE A 28 4.26 -5.62 8.61
N GLU A 29 3.56 -6.75 8.76
CA GLU A 29 4.00 -8.04 8.22
C GLU A 29 3.68 -8.09 6.73
N GLU A 30 2.46 -7.68 6.36
CA GLU A 30 1.99 -7.63 4.98
C GLU A 30 0.99 -6.48 4.78
N LEU A 31 1.11 -5.79 3.65
CA LEU A 31 0.11 -4.89 3.10
C LEU A 31 -0.31 -5.41 1.73
N LYS A 32 -1.62 -5.56 1.54
CA LYS A 32 -2.21 -5.90 0.26
C LYS A 32 -3.17 -4.80 -0.17
N ILE A 33 -2.93 -4.17 -1.32
CA ILE A 33 -3.91 -3.27 -1.94
C ILE A 33 -4.83 -4.14 -2.82
N GLU A 34 -6.09 -4.24 -2.41
CA GLU A 34 -7.07 -5.10 -3.09
C GLU A 34 -7.78 -4.37 -4.23
N LYS A 35 -8.06 -3.09 -4.03
CA LYS A 35 -8.80 -2.28 -5.00
C LYS A 35 -8.44 -0.82 -4.88
N ILE A 36 -8.23 -0.17 -6.02
CA ILE A 36 -8.06 1.28 -6.11
C ILE A 36 -9.38 1.88 -6.60
N TYR A 37 -9.95 2.80 -5.84
CA TYR A 37 -11.17 3.53 -6.20
C TYR A 37 -10.86 4.83 -6.92
N ARG A 38 -9.82 5.53 -6.46
CA ARG A 38 -9.40 6.80 -7.02
C ARG A 38 -7.90 6.90 -6.89
N PHE A 39 -7.25 7.26 -7.98
CA PHE A 39 -5.85 7.61 -8.01
C PHE A 39 -5.74 8.85 -8.89
N ASP A 40 -5.54 9.99 -8.24
CA ASP A 40 -5.35 11.26 -8.92
C ASP A 40 -4.03 11.90 -8.49
N THR A 41 -3.77 13.09 -9.00
CA THR A 41 -2.52 13.83 -8.76
C THR A 41 -2.22 14.11 -7.30
N ASN A 42 -3.18 13.96 -6.38
CA ASN A 42 -3.00 14.35 -4.98
C ASN A 42 -3.43 13.26 -3.98
N THR A 43 -4.24 12.29 -4.38
CA THR A 43 -4.85 11.32 -3.47
C THR A 43 -4.97 9.92 -4.08
N LEU A 44 -4.75 8.91 -3.22
CA LEU A 44 -5.07 7.51 -3.50
C LEU A 44 -6.14 7.08 -2.50
N TRP A 45 -7.23 6.55 -3.02
CA TRP A 45 -8.27 5.89 -2.26
C TRP A 45 -8.26 4.42 -2.62
N ALA A 46 -7.99 3.56 -1.65
CA ALA A 46 -7.88 2.14 -1.90
C ALA A 46 -8.40 1.29 -0.73
N VAL A 47 -8.92 0.12 -1.05
CA VAL A 47 -9.09 -0.97 -0.08
C VAL A 47 -7.74 -1.59 0.13
N GLN A 48 -7.28 -1.57 1.38
CA GLN A 48 -6.02 -2.10 1.82
C GLN A 48 -6.26 -3.09 2.93
N LYS A 49 -5.61 -4.25 2.83
CA LYS A 49 -5.60 -5.26 3.87
C LYS A 49 -4.25 -5.24 4.56
N PHE A 50 -4.26 -5.00 5.87
CA PHE A 50 -3.07 -4.94 6.71
C PHE A 50 -2.98 -6.16 7.59
N LYS A 51 -1.78 -6.71 7.70
CA LYS A 51 -1.36 -7.62 8.75
C LYS A 51 -0.18 -6.99 9.47
N PHE A 52 -0.30 -6.77 10.78
CA PHE A 52 0.72 -6.07 11.57
C PHE A 52 1.64 -7.06 12.30
N LYS A 53 2.91 -6.70 12.47
CA LYS A 53 3.90 -7.52 13.20
C LYS A 53 3.57 -7.62 14.70
N ALA A 54 3.16 -6.50 15.30
CA ALA A 54 2.91 -6.41 16.73
C ALA A 54 1.45 -6.73 17.07
N ALA A 55 1.25 -7.72 17.95
CA ALA A 55 -0.06 -8.02 18.50
C ALA A 55 -0.61 -6.80 19.25
N GLY A 56 -1.71 -6.23 18.75
CA GLY A 56 -2.37 -5.06 19.33
C GLY A 56 -2.16 -3.75 18.57
N PHE A 57 -1.24 -3.70 17.60
CA PHE A 57 -1.14 -2.56 16.68
C PHE A 57 -2.40 -2.49 15.79
N ARG A 58 -2.94 -1.29 15.58
CA ARG A 58 -4.19 -1.09 14.84
C ARG A 58 -3.99 -0.16 13.66
N PRO A 59 -4.84 -0.24 12.62
CA PRO A 59 -4.78 0.68 11.49
C PRO A 59 -4.72 2.15 11.89
N ASN A 60 -5.52 2.57 12.88
CA ASN A 60 -5.55 3.97 13.34
C ASN A 60 -4.22 4.46 13.94
N ASP A 61 -3.31 3.57 14.35
CA ASP A 61 -1.99 3.98 14.81
C ASP A 61 -1.12 4.49 13.64
N LEU A 62 -1.38 4.04 12.40
CA LEU A 62 -0.71 4.54 11.20
C LEU A 62 -1.00 6.03 10.92
N LEU A 63 -2.12 6.57 11.41
CA LEU A 63 -2.46 8.00 11.27
C LEU A 63 -1.51 8.90 12.09
N LYS A 64 -0.79 8.32 13.07
CA LYS A 64 0.19 9.04 13.89
C LYS A 64 1.57 9.09 13.20
N GLU A 65 1.79 8.21 12.22
CA GLU A 65 3.04 8.09 11.48
C GLU A 65 3.02 9.03 10.26
N LYS A 66 3.47 10.27 10.46
CA LYS A 66 3.44 11.32 9.43
C LYS A 66 4.09 10.90 8.10
N GLU A 67 5.13 10.08 8.18
CA GLU A 67 5.89 9.62 7.00
C GLU A 67 5.10 8.67 6.10
N ILE A 68 4.05 8.00 6.62
CA ILE A 68 3.26 7.03 5.84
C ILE A 68 2.25 7.75 4.93
N GLY A 69 1.94 9.02 5.20
CA GLY A 69 1.08 9.86 4.35
C GLY A 69 -0.38 9.41 4.30
N ILE A 70 -0.84 8.64 5.30
CA ILE A 70 -2.25 8.25 5.44
C ILE A 70 -2.98 9.34 6.21
N ILE A 71 -4.07 9.85 5.63
CA ILE A 71 -4.89 10.94 6.20
C ILE A 71 -6.26 10.46 6.65
N GLU A 72 -6.71 9.29 6.17
CA GLU A 72 -7.99 8.71 6.54
C GLU A 72 -7.91 7.18 6.50
N ILE A 73 -8.47 6.55 7.53
CA ILE A 73 -8.62 5.11 7.63
C ILE A 73 -10.03 4.80 8.15
N GLU A 74 -10.76 4.01 7.38
CA GLU A 74 -12.02 3.39 7.81
C GLU A 74 -11.83 1.88 7.85
N ILE A 75 -12.05 1.26 9.01
CA ILE A 75 -11.95 -0.19 9.18
C ILE A 75 -13.26 -0.83 8.70
N LEU A 76 -13.19 -1.61 7.64
CA LEU A 76 -14.32 -2.31 7.02
C LEU A 76 -14.55 -3.70 7.65
N ASP A 77 -13.47 -4.41 7.99
CA ASP A 77 -13.50 -5.73 8.61
C ASP A 77 -12.22 -5.99 9.41
N ALA A 78 -12.31 -6.79 10.47
CA ALA A 78 -11.18 -7.18 11.29
C ALA A 78 -11.32 -8.65 11.72
N ARG A 79 -10.43 -9.52 11.24
CA ARG A 79 -10.47 -10.97 11.50
C ARG A 79 -9.06 -11.53 11.58
N ASN A 80 -8.82 -12.43 12.54
CA ASN A 80 -7.56 -13.15 12.69
C ASN A 80 -6.29 -12.26 12.70
N GLY A 81 -6.39 -11.05 13.27
CA GLY A 81 -5.27 -10.10 13.30
C GLY A 81 -5.02 -9.35 11.98
N GLU A 82 -5.88 -9.54 10.98
CA GLU A 82 -5.87 -8.81 9.72
C GLU A 82 -6.98 -7.75 9.72
N TYR A 83 -6.70 -6.61 9.11
CA TYR A 83 -7.62 -5.49 9.02
C TYR A 83 -7.84 -5.12 7.56
N THR A 84 -9.09 -5.12 7.11
CA THR A 84 -9.47 -4.58 5.81
C THR A 84 -9.94 -3.15 6.01
N CYS A 85 -9.31 -2.20 5.34
CA CYS A 85 -9.54 -0.78 5.52
C CYS A 85 -9.76 -0.09 4.18
N LEU A 86 -10.67 0.89 4.15
CA LEU A 86 -10.63 1.94 3.15
C LEU A 86 -9.61 2.98 3.62
N VAL A 87 -8.60 3.23 2.81
CA VAL A 87 -7.48 4.10 3.13
C VAL A 87 -7.39 5.23 2.12
N LYS A 88 -7.20 6.44 2.64
CA LYS A 88 -6.88 7.62 1.84
C LYS A 88 -5.46 8.07 2.15
N THR A 89 -4.61 8.11 1.13
CA THR A 89 -3.26 8.68 1.24
C THR A 89 -3.16 10.00 0.48
N GLN A 90 -2.29 10.89 0.94
CA GLN A 90 -2.01 12.18 0.33
C GLN A 90 -0.60 12.22 -0.28
N LYS A 91 -0.46 13.04 -1.32
CA LYS A 91 0.68 13.31 -2.23
C LYS A 91 2.11 13.39 -1.67
N GLU A 92 2.34 13.28 -0.37
CA GLU A 92 3.68 13.50 0.19
C GLU A 92 4.59 12.25 0.09
N ASN A 93 4.07 11.11 -0.37
CA ASN A 93 4.91 9.94 -0.64
C ASN A 93 5.28 9.79 -2.12
N LYS A 94 6.53 9.39 -2.37
CA LYS A 94 7.11 9.17 -3.71
C LYS A 94 6.49 8.00 -4.46
N PHE A 95 5.67 7.18 -3.79
CA PHE A 95 4.85 6.17 -4.43
C PHE A 95 3.88 6.80 -5.44
N HIS A 96 3.23 7.92 -5.10
CA HIS A 96 2.36 8.63 -6.05
C HIS A 96 3.11 9.05 -7.32
N GLU A 97 4.32 9.60 -7.17
CA GLU A 97 5.15 10.02 -8.29
C GLU A 97 5.46 8.85 -9.24
N LEU A 98 5.92 7.72 -8.69
CA LEU A 98 6.31 6.55 -9.47
C LEU A 98 5.17 5.90 -10.25
N PHE A 99 3.95 5.98 -9.74
CA PHE A 99 2.82 5.30 -10.37
C PHE A 99 1.84 6.24 -11.08
N SER A 100 2.00 7.55 -10.95
CA SER A 100 1.13 8.57 -11.59
C SER A 100 1.03 8.47 -13.11
N ASP A 101 2.09 8.02 -13.77
CA ASP A 101 2.13 7.84 -15.23
C ASP A 101 1.42 6.56 -15.71
N PHE A 102 1.00 5.69 -14.78
CA PHE A 102 0.32 4.45 -15.09
C PHE A 102 -1.17 4.54 -14.72
N ASN A 103 -2.03 4.08 -15.63
CA ASN A 103 -3.40 3.72 -15.26
C ASN A 103 -3.34 2.46 -14.38
N LEU A 104 -3.15 2.67 -13.07
CA LEU A 104 -3.15 1.64 -12.05
C LEU A 104 -4.54 0.99 -11.94
N ILE A 105 -4.79 0.03 -12.81
CA ILE A 105 -5.92 -0.89 -12.70
C ILE A 105 -5.38 -2.17 -12.06
N LEU A 106 -5.72 -2.38 -10.79
CA LEU A 106 -5.46 -3.66 -10.13
C LEU A 106 -6.48 -4.68 -10.66
N PRO A 107 -6.04 -5.74 -11.36
CA PRO A 107 -6.93 -6.85 -11.69
C PRO A 107 -7.43 -7.48 -10.38
N PRO A 108 -8.69 -7.95 -10.30
CA PRO A 108 -9.21 -8.63 -9.12
C PRO A 108 -8.31 -9.80 -8.65
N ASP A 109 -7.66 -10.45 -9.63
CA ASP A 109 -6.85 -11.65 -9.43
C ASP A 109 -5.38 -11.34 -9.11
N ASN A 110 -4.97 -10.07 -9.10
CA ASN A 110 -3.56 -9.69 -8.97
C ASN A 110 -3.38 -8.41 -8.13
N PRO A 111 -3.61 -8.51 -6.81
CA PRO A 111 -3.48 -7.39 -5.89
C PRO A 111 -2.02 -6.92 -5.77
N LEU A 112 -1.82 -5.67 -5.39
CA LEU A 112 -0.48 -5.19 -5.01
C LEU A 112 -0.17 -5.76 -3.63
N ILE A 113 0.93 -6.51 -3.50
CA ILE A 113 1.36 -7.09 -2.23
C ILE A 113 2.71 -6.50 -1.87
N LEU A 114 2.83 -6.06 -0.62
CA LEU A 114 4.04 -5.53 -0.02
C LEU A 114 4.30 -6.27 1.28
N ASN A 115 5.53 -6.78 1.43
CA ASN A 115 6.04 -7.34 2.68
C ASN A 115 7.55 -7.06 2.79
N GLN A 116 8.21 -7.65 3.80
CA GLN A 116 9.64 -7.45 4.07
C GLN A 116 10.58 -7.94 2.96
N THR A 117 10.11 -8.81 2.07
CA THR A 117 10.95 -9.53 1.10
C THR A 117 10.58 -9.23 -0.35
N THR A 118 9.35 -8.80 -0.59
CA THR A 118 8.79 -8.69 -1.94
C THR A 118 7.83 -7.52 -2.01
N MET A 119 7.90 -6.79 -3.12
CA MET A 119 6.80 -5.96 -3.60
C MET A 119 6.39 -6.43 -4.98
N ARG A 120 5.11 -6.72 -5.14
CA ARG A 120 4.53 -7.14 -6.41
C ARG A 120 3.45 -6.14 -6.81
N ILE A 121 3.58 -5.57 -7.99
CA ILE A 121 2.65 -4.59 -8.55
C ILE A 121 2.21 -5.07 -9.92
N ALA A 122 0.90 -5.12 -10.15
CA ALA A 122 0.33 -5.40 -11.46
C ALA A 122 -0.35 -4.14 -12.01
N PHE A 123 -0.03 -3.77 -13.24
CA PHE A 123 -0.61 -2.61 -13.94
C PHE A 123 -0.95 -2.94 -15.39
N ILE A 124 -1.83 -2.13 -15.98
CA ILE A 124 -2.26 -2.24 -17.38
C ILE A 124 -1.67 -1.06 -18.15
N SER A 125 -1.00 -1.37 -19.28
CA SER A 125 -0.48 -0.40 -20.25
C SER A 125 -1.11 -0.58 -21.63
#